data_AF-A0A7C1C9C1-F1
#
_entry.id   AF-A0A7C1C9C1-F1
#
_cell.length_a   1.000
_cell.length_b   1.000
_cell.length_c   1.000
_cell.angle_alpha   90.00
_cell.angle_beta   90.00
_cell.angle_gamma   90.00
#
_symmetry.space_group_name_H-M   'P 1'
#
loop_
_entity.id
_entity.type
_entity.pdbx_description
1 polymer ?
#
loop_
_entity_poly.entity_id
_entity_poly.type
_entity_poly.pdbx_seq_one_letter_code
_entity_poly.pdbx_strand_id
1 'polypeptide(L)' 'MSDNLGIVVGGGPAPGINGVISSAAIEAINSGLNVLGIRDGFR' A
#
# COMPACT_ATOMS: atom_id res chain seq x y z
N MET A 1 8.84 -3.85 -18.11
CA MET A 1 9.21 -3.29 -16.81
C MET A 1 7.89 -2.96 -16.13
N SER A 2 7.56 -3.58 -14.99
CA SER A 2 6.39 -3.17 -14.20
C SER A 2 6.81 -2.03 -13.27
N ASP A 3 6.02 -0.96 -13.25
CA ASP A 3 6.27 0.16 -12.34
C ASP A 3 5.98 -0.26 -10.89
N ASN A 4 6.72 0.32 -9.94
CA ASN A 4 6.60 0.00 -8.53
C ASN A 4 5.69 1.04 -7.83
N LEU A 5 4.69 0.55 -7.08
CA LEU A 5 3.85 1.36 -6.21
C LEU A 5 4.22 1.11 -4.74
N GLY A 6 4.65 2.16 -4.05
CA GLY A 6 4.88 2.14 -2.61
C GLY A 6 3.61 2.49 -1.83
N ILE A 7 3.28 1.71 -0.80
CA ILE A 7 2.19 2.01 0.15
C ILE A 7 2.81 2.26 1.52
N VAL A 8 2.56 3.45 2.08
CA VAL A 8 2.95 3.85 3.43
C VAL A 8 1.70 4.32 4.20
N VAL A 9 1.63 3.96 5.48
CA VAL A 9 0.61 4.50 6.39
C VAL A 9 1.30 5.43 7.37
N GLY A 10 0.98 6.72 7.30
CA GLY A 10 1.41 7.71 8.28
C GLY A 10 0.38 7.90 9.40
N GLY A 11 0.85 8.39 10.55
CA GLY A 11 -0.01 8.70 11.70
C GLY A 11 -0.29 7.51 12.62
N GLY A 12 -1.28 7.66 13.50
CA GLY A 12 -1.69 6.63 14.45
C GLY A 12 -2.56 5.53 13.79
N PRO A 13 -2.72 4.36 14.44
CA PRO A 13 -3.58 3.30 13.94
C PRO A 13 -5.04 3.75 13.80
N ALA A 14 -5.66 3.48 12.66
CA ALA A 14 -7.07 3.77 12.40
C ALA A 14 -7.84 2.48 12.06
N PRO A 15 -9.06 2.28 12.59
CA PRO A 15 -9.93 1.19 12.16
C PRO A 15 -10.15 1.21 10.64
N GLY A 16 -10.03 0.05 9.99
CA GLY A 16 -10.24 -0.08 8.54
C GLY A 16 -9.04 0.19 7.66
N ILE A 17 -7.90 0.65 8.19
CA ILE A 17 -6.70 0.96 7.38
C ILE A 17 -6.19 -0.26 6.59
N ASN A 18 -6.27 -1.46 7.18
CA ASN A 18 -5.91 -2.70 6.47
C ASN A 18 -6.81 -2.98 5.26
N GLY A 19 -8.08 -2.58 5.32
CA GLY A 19 -9.00 -2.65 4.18
C GLY A 19 -8.55 -1.75 3.05
N VAL A 20 -8.18 -0.50 3.35
CA VAL A 20 -7.66 0.46 2.38
C VAL A 20 -6.37 -0.03 1.74
N ILE A 21 -5.40 -0.51 2.55
CA ILE A 21 -4.14 -1.08 2.05
C ILE A 21 -4.42 -2.26 1.10
N SER A 22 -5.31 -3.17 1.50
CA SER A 22 -5.66 -4.34 0.69
C SER A 22 -6.31 -3.96 -0.64
N SER A 23 -7.31 -3.06 -0.62
CA SER A 23 -7.98 -2.59 -1.84
C SER A 23 -7.00 -1.90 -2.80
N ALA A 24 -6.13 -1.03 -2.29
CA ALA A 24 -5.12 -0.35 -3.11
C ALA A 24 -4.09 -1.34 -3.69
N ALA A 25 -3.64 -2.32 -2.90
CA ALA A 25 -2.70 -3.33 -3.35
C ALA A 25 -3.30 -4.24 -4.43
N ILE A 26 -4.55 -4.70 -4.25
CA ILE A 26 -5.26 -5.54 -5.24
C ILE A 26 -5.37 -4.80 -6.57
N GLU A 27 -5.79 -3.53 -6.55
CA GLU A 27 -5.97 -2.77 -7.79
C GLU A 27 -4.65 -2.49 -8.50
N ALA A 28 -3.59 -2.19 -7.75
CA ALA A 28 -2.26 -2.01 -8.31
C ALA A 28 -1.74 -3.30 -8.97
N ILE A 29 -1.94 -4.45 -8.34
CA ILE A 29 -1.57 -5.76 -8.91
C ILE A 29 -2.37 -6.04 -10.18
N ASN A 30 -3.68 -5.79 -10.18
CA ASN A 30 -4.54 -5.95 -11.37
C ASN A 30 -4.10 -5.04 -12.52
N SER A 31 -3.55 -3.86 -12.18
CA SER A 31 -3.00 -2.90 -13.14
C SER A 31 -1.57 -3.23 -13.61
N GLY A 32 -1.01 -4.37 -13.19
CA GLY A 32 0.34 -4.81 -13.59
C GLY A 32 1.48 -4.10 -12.85
N LEU A 33 1.21 -3.46 -11.71
CA LEU A 33 2.21 -2.82 -10.87
C LEU A 33 2.76 -3.79 -9.83
N ASN A 34 4.02 -3.59 -9.42
CA ASN A 34 4.57 -4.28 -8.25
C ASN A 34 4.27 -3.45 -6.99
N VAL A 35 3.73 -4.07 -5.96
CA VAL A 35 3.38 -3.37 -4.71
C VAL A 35 4.46 -3.56 -3.65
N LEU A 36 4.95 -2.45 -3.09
CA LEU A 36 5.93 -2.41 -2.02
C LEU A 36 5.29 -1.80 -0.76
N GLY A 37 5.23 -2.57 0.33
CA GLY A 37 4.78 -2.07 1.63
C GLY A 37 5.91 -1.41 2.41
N ILE A 38 5.73 -0.16 2.81
CA ILE A 38 6.68 0.60 3.65
C ILE A 38 6.26 0.44 5.11
N ARG A 39 7.15 -0.16 5.90
CA ARG A 39 6.94 -0.41 7.33
C ARG A 39 7.27 0.84 8.16
N ASP A 40 6.68 0.91 9.35
CA ASP A 40 6.92 1.97 10.35
C ASP A 40 6.62 3.42 9.90
N GLY A 41 5.86 3.59 8.82
CA GLY A 41 5.47 4.91 8.32
C GLY A 41 6.62 5.62 7.63
N PHE A 42 6.82 6.91 7.95
CA PHE A 42 7.88 7.74 7.36
C PHE A 42 9.18 7.77 8.17
N ARG A 43 9.39 6.79 9.05
CA ARG A 43 10.55 6.71 9.93
C ARG A 43 11.70 5.94 9.30
#